data_AF-A0A9D0VH64-F1
#
_entry.id   AF-A0A9D0VH64-F1
#
_cell.length_a   1.000
_cell.length_b   1.000
_cell.length_c   1.000
_cell.angle_alpha   90.00
_cell.angle_beta   90.00
_cell.angle_gamma   90.00
#
_symmetry.space_group_name_H-M   'P 1'
#
loop_
_entity.id
_entity.type
_entity.pdbx_description
1 polymer ?
#
loop_
_entity_poly.entity_id
_entity_poly.type
_entity_poly.pdbx_seq_one_letter_code
_entity_poly.pdbx_strand_id
1 'polypeptide(L)'
;MIRSLVWGLLSCTHRAPDPPPPDVDRAVIEVLTSLDEAVERAALGDRDAEEAWVRSHDLFEEAIEPTLRARWPAVDVARTEYGFGLVHAALQGGGDPVATVDALAERLNQQLRSAETP
;
A
#
# COMPACT_ATOMS: atom_id res chain seq x y z
N MET A 1 -8.61 3.55 10.09
CA MET A 1 -8.03 4.80 9.55
C MET A 1 -6.77 4.52 8.71
N ILE A 2 -6.53 3.26 8.31
CA ILE A 2 -5.41 2.79 7.48
C ILE A 2 -5.54 3.23 6.01
N ARG A 3 -6.76 3.59 5.58
CA ARG A 3 -7.08 4.19 4.28
C ARG A 3 -6.11 5.27 3.81
N SER A 4 -5.53 6.08 4.70
CA SER A 4 -4.66 7.20 4.32
C SER A 4 -3.25 6.77 3.86
N LEU A 5 -2.67 5.69 4.41
CA LEU A 5 -1.34 5.22 4.02
C LEU A 5 -1.40 4.56 2.65
N VAL A 6 -2.40 3.70 2.47
CA VAL A 6 -2.52 2.90 1.26
C VAL A 6 -3.09 3.71 0.09
N TRP A 7 -3.95 4.70 0.34
CA TRP A 7 -4.22 5.75 -0.65
C TRP A 7 -3.00 6.61 -0.96
N GLY A 8 -2.13 6.90 0.02
CA GLY A 8 -0.85 7.57 -0.22
C GLY A 8 0.06 6.78 -1.17
N LEU A 9 0.13 5.46 -0.98
CA LEU A 9 0.89 4.55 -1.85
C LEU A 9 0.32 4.48 -3.28
N LEU A 10 -1.01 4.45 -3.43
CA LEU A 10 -1.67 4.32 -4.73
C LEU A 10 -1.97 5.65 -5.43
N SER A 11 -1.99 6.79 -4.73
CA SER A 11 -2.30 8.11 -5.30
C SER A 11 -1.26 8.62 -6.31
N CYS A 12 -0.09 7.95 -6.42
CA CYS A 12 0.84 8.16 -7.52
C CYS A 12 0.22 7.83 -8.90
N THR A 13 -0.90 7.09 -8.95
CA THR A 13 -1.65 6.79 -10.18
C THR A 13 -2.62 7.88 -10.62
N HIS A 14 -2.97 8.84 -9.74
CA HIS A 14 -4.03 9.82 -10.01
C HIS A 14 -3.58 11.07 -10.80
N ARG A 15 -2.28 11.22 -11.09
CA ARG A 15 -1.75 12.26 -12.00
C ARG A 15 -1.62 11.79 -13.45
N ALA A 16 -2.20 10.65 -13.80
CA ALA A 16 -2.18 10.14 -15.15
C ALA A 16 -3.30 10.75 -16.02
N PRO A 17 -3.04 11.03 -17.30
CA PRO A 17 -4.02 11.62 -18.20
C PRO A 17 -5.19 10.67 -18.58
N ASP A 18 -5.04 9.36 -18.35
CA ASP A 18 -6.08 8.37 -18.65
C ASP A 18 -6.48 7.56 -17.40
N PRO A 19 -7.77 7.21 -17.25
CA PRO A 19 -8.22 6.32 -16.19
C PRO A 19 -7.62 4.90 -16.36
N PRO A 20 -7.28 4.24 -15.24
CA PRO A 20 -6.84 2.84 -15.27
C PRO A 20 -7.95 1.92 -15.83
N PRO A 21 -7.59 0.73 -16.34
CA PRO A 21 -8.59 -0.27 -16.73
C PRO A 21 -9.47 -0.67 -15.52
N PRO A 22 -10.75 -1.01 -15.72
CA PRO A 22 -11.65 -1.40 -14.63
C PRO A 22 -11.14 -2.57 -13.78
N ASP A 23 -10.36 -3.46 -14.38
CA ASP A 23 -9.77 -4.60 -13.69
C ASP A 23 -8.63 -4.18 -12.75
N VAL A 24 -7.90 -3.10 -13.08
CA VAL A 24 -6.89 -2.51 -12.19
C VAL A 24 -7.56 -1.78 -11.02
N ASP A 25 -8.65 -1.05 -11.24
CA ASP A 25 -9.40 -0.42 -10.15
C ASP A 25 -9.94 -1.47 -9.16
N ARG A 26 -10.46 -2.60 -9.68
CA ARG A 26 -10.89 -3.72 -8.83
C ARG A 26 -9.70 -4.31 -8.06
N ALA A 27 -8.59 -4.59 -8.75
CA ALA A 27 -7.40 -5.14 -8.11
C ALA A 27 -6.85 -4.20 -7.03
N VAL A 28 -6.85 -2.88 -7.27
CA VAL A 28 -6.49 -1.86 -6.28
C VAL A 28 -7.37 -1.97 -5.04
N ILE A 29 -8.70 -2.01 -5.20
CA ILE A 29 -9.62 -2.15 -4.07
C ILE A 29 -9.35 -3.42 -3.26
N GLU A 30 -9.04 -4.52 -3.95
CA GLU A 30 -8.76 -5.81 -3.32
C GLU A 30 -7.42 -5.81 -2.58
N VAL A 31 -6.36 -5.23 -3.16
CA VAL A 31 -5.07 -4.97 -2.49
C VAL A 31 -5.28 -4.16 -1.21
N LEU A 32 -6.04 -3.06 -1.30
CA LEU A 32 -6.36 -2.21 -0.14
C LEU A 32 -7.09 -3.00 0.96
N THR A 33 -8.08 -3.79 0.56
CA THR A 33 -8.90 -4.56 1.49
C THR A 33 -8.09 -5.65 2.19
N SER A 34 -7.22 -6.35 1.46
CA SER A 34 -6.35 -7.38 2.03
C SER A 34 -5.27 -6.79 2.94
N LEU A 35 -4.76 -5.58 2.68
CA LEU A 35 -3.87 -4.89 3.61
C LEU A 35 -4.58 -4.45 4.90
N ASP A 36 -5.79 -3.90 4.80
CA ASP A 36 -6.61 -3.59 5.97
C ASP A 36 -6.88 -4.87 6.79
N GLU A 37 -7.24 -5.97 6.13
CA GLU A 37 -7.42 -7.29 6.76
C GLU A 37 -6.15 -7.76 7.48
N ALA A 38 -4.99 -7.65 6.85
CA ALA A 38 -3.71 -8.05 7.43
C ALA A 38 -3.41 -7.30 8.74
N VAL A 39 -3.62 -5.99 8.75
CA VAL A 39 -3.37 -5.15 9.93
C VAL A 39 -4.38 -5.44 11.04
N GLU A 40 -5.67 -5.59 10.71
CA GLU A 40 -6.71 -5.92 11.68
C GLU A 40 -6.46 -7.30 12.32
N ARG A 41 -6.10 -8.30 11.52
CA ARG A 41 -5.73 -9.64 12.01
C ARG A 41 -4.51 -9.61 12.91
N ALA A 42 -3.46 -8.88 12.54
CA ALA A 42 -2.29 -8.76 13.38
C ALA A 42 -2.59 -8.08 14.72
N ALA A 43 -3.47 -7.07 14.74
CA ALA A 43 -3.91 -6.43 15.98
C ALA A 43 -4.64 -7.39 16.92
N LEU A 44 -5.26 -8.44 16.36
CA LEU A 44 -5.90 -9.53 17.11
C LEU A 44 -4.92 -10.68 17.48
N GLY A 45 -3.66 -10.59 17.05
CA GLY A 45 -2.67 -11.66 17.21
C GLY A 45 -2.95 -12.89 16.34
N ASP A 46 -3.72 -12.72 15.27
CA ASP A 46 -4.06 -13.77 14.32
C ASP A 46 -2.87 -14.07 13.39
N ARG A 47 -2.57 -15.36 13.21
CA ARG A 47 -1.47 -15.83 12.35
C ARG A 47 -1.77 -15.67 10.87
N ASP A 48 -3.04 -15.53 10.51
CA ASP A 48 -3.49 -15.30 9.13
C ASP A 48 -3.21 -13.87 8.63
N ALA A 49 -2.70 -12.98 9.50
CA ALA A 49 -2.31 -11.63 9.12
C ALA A 49 -1.24 -11.63 8.00
N GLU A 50 -0.28 -12.54 8.10
CA GLU A 50 0.77 -12.70 7.09
C GLU A 50 0.18 -13.18 5.76
N GLU A 51 -0.76 -14.12 5.78
CA GLU A 51 -1.41 -14.60 4.55
C GLU A 51 -2.20 -13.50 3.85
N ALA A 52 -2.88 -12.63 4.60
CA ALA A 52 -3.59 -11.49 4.05
C ALA A 52 -2.61 -10.45 3.43
N TRP A 53 -1.44 -10.25 4.04
CA TRP A 53 -0.39 -9.40 3.49
C TRP A 53 0.17 -9.99 2.18
N VAL A 54 0.52 -11.28 2.17
CA VAL A 54 1.03 -11.99 0.98
C VAL A 54 0.03 -11.91 -0.17
N ARG A 55 -1.25 -12.21 0.07
CA ARG A 55 -2.30 -12.08 -0.96
C ARG A 55 -2.34 -10.68 -1.58
N SER A 56 -2.20 -9.65 -0.75
CA SER A 56 -2.21 -8.27 -1.22
C SER A 56 -0.98 -7.94 -2.06
N HIS A 57 0.20 -8.39 -1.62
CA HIS A 57 1.45 -8.16 -2.34
C HIS A 57 1.47 -8.90 -3.69
N ASP A 58 1.09 -10.18 -3.71
CA ASP A 58 0.98 -10.99 -4.93
C ASP A 58 0.03 -10.32 -5.95
N LEU A 59 -1.15 -9.86 -5.50
CA LEU A 59 -2.11 -9.19 -6.38
C LEU A 59 -1.57 -7.88 -6.95
N PHE A 60 -0.78 -7.13 -6.16
CA PHE A 60 -0.11 -5.94 -6.66
C PHE A 60 0.93 -6.28 -7.73
N GLU A 61 1.83 -7.23 -7.47
CA GLU A 61 2.89 -7.63 -8.40
C GLU A 61 2.33 -8.23 -9.70
N GLU A 62 1.26 -9.03 -9.62
CA GLU A 62 0.71 -9.75 -10.76
C GLU A 62 -0.25 -8.91 -11.61
N ALA A 63 -1.14 -8.13 -10.98
CA ALA A 63 -2.23 -7.45 -11.68
C ALA A 63 -2.02 -5.94 -11.87
N ILE A 64 -1.39 -5.28 -10.89
CA ILE A 64 -1.31 -3.82 -10.84
C ILE A 64 0.00 -3.32 -11.43
N GLU A 65 1.14 -3.75 -10.88
CA GLU A 65 2.47 -3.28 -11.29
C GLU A 65 2.73 -3.39 -12.80
N PRO A 66 2.46 -4.51 -13.49
CA PRO A 66 2.76 -4.65 -14.91
C PRO A 66 1.95 -3.66 -15.74
N THR A 67 0.70 -3.46 -15.37
CA THR A 67 -0.21 -2.52 -16.03
C THR A 67 0.24 -1.08 -15.79
N LEU A 68 0.64 -0.74 -14.56
CA LEU A 68 1.17 0.58 -14.22
C LEU A 68 2.46 0.88 -14.98
N ARG A 69 3.41 -0.05 -15.04
CA ARG A 69 4.68 0.13 -15.79
C ARG A 69 4.45 0.25 -17.30
N ALA A 70 3.54 -0.54 -17.85
CA ALA A 70 3.21 -0.49 -19.28
C ALA A 70 2.60 0.85 -19.68
N ARG A 71 1.76 1.43 -18.81
CA ARG A 71 1.03 2.67 -19.09
C ARG A 71 1.81 3.93 -18.68
N TRP A 72 2.55 3.84 -17.57
CA TRP A 72 3.35 4.92 -16.99
C TRP A 72 4.76 4.39 -16.65
N PRO A 73 5.70 4.35 -17.61
CA PRO A 73 7.04 3.81 -17.38
C PRO A 73 7.85 4.51 -16.28
N ALA A 74 7.48 5.75 -15.95
CA ALA A 74 8.10 6.53 -14.88
C ALA A 74 7.39 6.39 -13.52
N VAL A 75 6.41 5.48 -13.38
CA VAL A 75 5.73 5.24 -12.12
C VAL A 75 6.73 4.73 -11.08
N ASP A 76 6.73 5.35 -9.91
CA ASP A 76 7.64 5.01 -8.80
C ASP A 76 7.12 3.77 -8.05
N VAL A 77 7.33 2.60 -8.66
CA VAL A 77 6.97 1.29 -8.06
C VAL A 77 7.75 1.04 -6.76
N ALA A 78 9.00 1.51 -6.70
CA ALA A 78 9.85 1.32 -5.52
C ALA A 78 9.24 1.94 -4.26
N ARG A 79 8.50 3.05 -4.40
CA ARG A 79 7.74 3.63 -3.30
C ARG A 79 6.59 2.73 -2.83
N THR A 80 5.85 2.10 -3.75
CA THR A 80 4.77 1.17 -3.39
C THR A 80 5.31 -0.05 -2.66
N GLU A 81 6.37 -0.65 -3.19
CA GLU A 81 7.10 -1.78 -2.57
C GLU A 81 7.62 -1.43 -1.16
N TYR A 82 8.19 -0.24 -1.00
CA TYR A 82 8.61 0.24 0.31
C TYR A 82 7.44 0.31 1.30
N GLY A 83 6.25 0.71 0.84
CA GLY A 83 5.02 0.70 1.64
C GLY A 83 4.62 -0.70 2.10
N PHE A 84 4.64 -1.68 1.20
CA PHE A 84 4.40 -3.08 1.54
C PHE A 84 5.40 -3.59 2.59
N GLY A 85 6.69 -3.30 2.42
CA GLY A 85 7.74 -3.67 3.36
C GLY A 85 7.56 -3.05 4.75
N LEU A 86 7.07 -1.80 4.83
CA LEU A 86 6.74 -1.15 6.09
C LEU A 86 5.57 -1.82 6.81
N VAL A 87 4.51 -2.18 6.09
CA VAL A 87 3.38 -2.92 6.66
C VAL A 87 3.86 -4.28 7.16
N HIS A 88 4.60 -5.04 6.36
CA HIS A 88 5.14 -6.34 6.76
C HIS A 88 5.98 -6.23 8.04
N ALA A 89 6.90 -5.26 8.11
CA ALA A 89 7.69 -5.02 9.31
C ALA A 89 6.83 -4.69 10.55
N ALA A 90 5.72 -3.98 10.37
CA ALA A 90 4.77 -3.70 11.45
C ALA A 90 4.06 -4.96 11.95
N LEU A 91 3.67 -5.86 11.04
CA LEU A 91 3.04 -7.14 11.40
C LEU A 91 4.00 -8.02 12.22
N GLN A 92 5.30 -7.99 11.91
CA GLN A 92 6.33 -8.80 12.60
C GLN A 92 6.85 -8.16 13.91
N GLY A 93 6.55 -6.88 14.16
CA GLY A 93 7.18 -6.06 15.21
C GLY A 93 6.69 -6.29 16.66
N GLY A 94 5.68 -7.13 16.88
CA GLY A 94 5.19 -7.49 18.23
C GLY A 94 4.51 -6.36 19.02
N GLY A 95 4.29 -5.19 18.41
CA GLY A 95 3.54 -4.05 18.96
C GLY A 95 2.15 -3.93 18.33
N ASP A 96 1.47 -2.81 18.56
CA ASP A 96 0.20 -2.50 17.86
C ASP A 96 0.49 -2.19 16.38
N PRO A 97 0.10 -3.08 15.45
CA PRO A 97 0.39 -2.91 14.04
C PRO A 97 -0.40 -1.75 13.44
N VAL A 98 -1.59 -1.43 13.95
CA VAL A 98 -2.39 -0.28 13.50
C VAL A 98 -1.66 1.02 13.83
N ALA A 99 -1.23 1.18 15.08
CA ALA A 99 -0.50 2.36 15.51
C ALA A 99 0.84 2.52 14.76
N THR A 100 1.50 1.40 14.48
CA THR A 100 2.78 1.39 13.74
C THR A 100 2.58 1.81 12.29
N VAL A 101 1.58 1.24 11.60
CA VAL A 101 1.21 1.63 10.24
C VAL A 101 0.80 3.09 10.20
N ASP A 102 -0.07 3.56 11.09
CA ASP A 102 -0.51 4.97 11.12
C ASP A 102 0.67 5.94 11.32
N ALA A 103 1.62 5.61 12.20
CA ALA A 103 2.83 6.41 12.42
C ALA A 103 3.72 6.46 11.17
N LEU A 104 3.85 5.35 10.44
CA LEU A 104 4.56 5.30 9.17
C LEU A 104 3.86 6.12 8.09
N ALA A 105 2.52 6.12 8.06
CA ALA A 105 1.72 6.92 7.12
C ALA A 105 2.02 8.39 7.28
N GLU A 106 1.92 8.85 8.52
CA GLU A 106 2.08 10.25 8.86
C GLU A 106 3.51 10.71 8.53
N ARG A 107 4.52 9.88 8.81
CA ARG A 107 5.92 10.19 8.49
C ARG A 107 6.13 10.29 6.97
N LEU A 108 5.57 9.37 6.19
CA LEU A 108 5.66 9.40 4.73
C LEU A 108 4.98 10.67 4.18
N ASN A 109 3.78 10.99 4.67
CA ASN A 109 3.03 12.20 4.29
C ASN A 109 3.76 13.50 4.67
N GLN A 110 4.49 13.52 5.80
CA GLN A 110 5.33 14.66 6.18
C GLN A 110 6.53 14.82 5.25
N GLN A 111 7.20 13.72 4.89
CA GLN A 111 8.32 13.74 3.94
C GLN A 111 7.90 14.19 2.54
N LEU A 112 6.70 13.81 2.11
CA LEU A 112 6.14 14.26 0.82
C LEU A 112 5.85 15.76 0.83
N ARG A 113 5.20 16.26 1.88
CA ARG A 113 4.91 17.69 2.04
C ARG A 113 6.18 18.54 2.09
N SER A 114 7.25 18.04 2.73
CA SER A 114 8.54 18.75 2.78
C SER A 114 9.30 18.69 1.46
N ALA A 115 9.14 17.64 0.65
CA ALA A 115 9.74 17.53 -0.68
C ALA A 115 9.04 18.41 -1.74
N GLU A 116 7.78 18.79 -1.52
CA GLU A 116 7.02 19.67 -2.42
C GLU A 116 7.20 21.17 -2.13
N THR A 117 7.94 21.54 -1.08
CA THR A 117 8.24 22.95 -0.75
C THR A 117 9.68 23.27 -1.21
N PRO A 118 9.87 24.13 -2.23
CA PRO A 118 11.21 24.49 -2.73
C PRO A 118 12.04 25.32 -1.75
#